data_AF-A0AAV3GPN3-F1
#
_entry.id   AF-A0AAV3GPN3-F1
#
_cell.length_a   1.000
_cell.length_b   1.000
_cell.length_c   1.000
_cell.angle_alpha   90.00
_cell.angle_beta   90.00
_cell.angle_gamma   90.00
#
_symmetry.space_group_name_H-M   'P 1'
#
loop_
_entity.id
_entity.type
_entity.pdbx_description
1 polymer ?
#
loop_
_entity_poly.entity_id
_entity_poly.type
_entity_poly.pdbx_seq_one_letter_code
_entity_poly.pdbx_strand_id
1 'polypeptide(L)'
;MKKFIKGLFFGAAAGTIGGLLAAPRSGKETRQHLINELEDYRSLKNQVTNDWDQVQRNLAVVEENVPLATEFSKDLQQEITDFKFQAEPRIAQIKEQIAKITAELPDTQTNKQK
;
A
#
# COMPACT_ATOMS: atom_id res chain seq x y z
N MET A 1 -20.33 4.53 5.79
CA MET A 1 -18.93 5.04 5.80
C MET A 1 -17.95 4.18 5.00
N LYS A 2 -18.13 2.85 4.95
CA LYS A 2 -17.40 1.89 4.08
C LYS A 2 -16.90 2.42 2.72
N LYS A 3 -17.77 3.04 1.91
CA LYS A 3 -17.41 3.56 0.58
C LYS A 3 -16.34 4.66 0.61
N PHE A 4 -16.36 5.51 1.63
CA PHE A 4 -15.39 6.60 1.79
C PHE A 4 -14.02 6.05 2.19
N ILE A 5 -13.97 5.13 3.16
CA ILE A 5 -12.72 4.50 3.62
C ILE A 5 -12.07 3.71 2.49
N LYS A 6 -12.87 2.92 1.73
CA LYS A 6 -12.40 2.29 0.48
C LYS A 6 -11.80 3.31 -0.47
N GLY A 7 -12.53 4.38 -0.77
CA GLY A 7 -12.10 5.43 -1.69
C GLY A 7 -10.78 6.08 -1.27
N LEU A 8 -10.63 6.38 0.02
CA LEU A 8 -9.39 6.94 0.58
C LEU A 8 -8.22 5.97 0.44
N PHE A 9 -8.40 4.70 0.78
CA PHE A 9 -7.34 3.69 0.75
C PHE A 9 -6.87 3.41 -0.68
N PHE A 10 -7.81 3.16 -1.60
CA PHE A 10 -7.48 2.94 -3.02
C PHE A 10 -6.93 4.21 -3.68
N GLY A 11 -7.42 5.39 -3.31
CA GLY A 11 -6.92 6.68 -3.81
C GLY A 11 -5.48 6.95 -3.39
N ALA A 12 -5.13 6.69 -2.12
CA ALA A 12 -3.77 6.82 -1.63
C ALA A 12 -2.81 5.85 -2.33
N ALA A 13 -3.20 4.58 -2.48
CA ALA A 13 -2.38 3.56 -3.14
C ALA A 13 -2.18 3.84 -4.65
N ALA A 14 -3.23 4.27 -5.35
CA ALA A 14 -3.14 4.64 -6.76
C ALA A 14 -2.30 5.92 -6.94
N GLY A 15 -2.44 6.89 -6.03
CA GLY A 15 -1.68 8.14 -6.04
C GLY A 15 -0.18 7.95 -5.83
N THR A 16 0.24 7.05 -4.93
CA THR A 16 1.66 6.74 -4.73
C THR A 16 2.27 6.04 -5.93
N ILE A 17 1.63 4.99 -6.46
CA ILE A 17 2.12 4.30 -7.67
C ILE A 17 2.15 5.26 -8.86
N GLY A 18 1.07 6.02 -9.08
CA GLY A 18 0.99 7.01 -10.14
C GLY A 18 2.07 8.10 -10.00
N GLY A 19 2.33 8.55 -8.77
CA GLY A 19 3.38 9.53 -8.47
C GLY A 19 4.79 8.99 -8.73
N LEU A 20 5.07 7.73 -8.37
CA LEU A 20 6.36 7.09 -8.65
C LEU A 20 6.62 6.90 -10.14
N LEU A 21 5.57 6.60 -10.92
CA LEU A 21 5.66 6.45 -12.38
C LEU A 21 5.78 7.80 -13.10
N ALA A 22 5.13 8.85 -12.59
CA ALA A 22 5.18 10.18 -13.17
C ALA A 22 6.46 10.96 -12.81
N ALA A 23 7.19 10.54 -11.77
CA ALA A 23 8.44 11.17 -11.36
C ALA A 23 9.54 10.99 -12.44
N PRO A 24 10.30 12.05 -12.77
CA PRO A 24 11.36 11.97 -13.78
C PRO A 24 12.54 11.13 -13.26
N ARG A 25 12.58 9.84 -13.66
CA ARG A 25 13.63 8.87 -13.32
C ARG A 25 13.92 7.95 -14.50
N SER A 26 15.07 7.29 -14.49
CA SER A 26 15.36 6.25 -15.49
C SER A 26 14.50 5.02 -15.26
N GLY A 27 14.13 4.27 -16.31
CA GLY A 27 13.30 3.06 -16.14
C GLY A 27 13.92 2.00 -15.21
N LYS A 28 15.25 1.92 -15.14
CA LYS A 28 15.97 1.08 -14.17
C LYS A 28 15.75 1.55 -12.74
N GLU A 29 15.90 2.85 -12.51
CA GLU A 29 15.68 3.49 -11.22
C GLU A 29 14.21 3.38 -10.78
N THR A 30 13.25 3.57 -11.70
CA THR A 30 11.83 3.38 -11.43
C THR A 30 11.52 1.93 -11.02
N ARG A 31 12.07 0.92 -11.71
CA ARG A 31 11.88 -0.49 -11.33
C ARG A 31 12.45 -0.78 -9.94
N GLN A 32 13.66 -0.28 -9.65
CA GLN A 32 14.28 -0.47 -8.34
C GLN A 32 13.47 0.21 -7.23
N HIS A 33 13.00 1.43 -7.47
CA HIS A 33 12.13 2.13 -6.54
C HIS A 33 10.82 1.39 -6.31
N LEU A 34 10.17 0.89 -7.36
CA LEU A 34 8.96 0.08 -7.22
C LEU A 34 9.21 -1.20 -6.38
N ILE A 35 10.34 -1.88 -6.57
CA ILE A 35 10.69 -3.05 -5.73
C ILE A 35 10.82 -2.64 -4.26
N ASN A 36 11.56 -1.56 -3.98
CA ASN A 36 11.77 -1.06 -2.62
C ASN A 36 10.44 -0.63 -1.99
N GLU A 37 9.62 0.12 -2.73
CA GLU A 37 8.30 0.56 -2.26
C GLU A 37 7.38 -0.62 -1.93
N LEU A 38 7.42 -1.69 -2.73
CA LEU A 38 6.63 -2.90 -2.46
C LEU A 38 7.10 -3.65 -1.21
N GLU A 39 8.39 -3.59 -0.88
CA GLU A 39 8.93 -4.15 0.36
C GLU A 39 8.56 -3.27 1.57
N ASP A 40 8.68 -1.96 1.44
CA ASP A 40 8.23 -0.99 2.45
C ASP A 40 6.73 -1.11 2.71
N TYR A 41 5.95 -1.35 1.66
CA TYR A 41 4.51 -1.57 1.76
C TYR A 41 4.15 -2.82 2.59
N ARG A 42 4.95 -3.89 2.50
CA ARG A 42 4.78 -5.08 3.35
C ARG A 42 5.08 -4.78 4.82
N SER A 43 6.10 -3.96 5.09
CA SER A 43 6.44 -3.51 6.44
C SER A 43 5.34 -2.60 7.02
N LEU A 44 4.90 -1.61 6.26
CA LEU A 44 3.84 -0.67 6.63
C LEU A 44 2.54 -1.40 6.95
N LYS A 45 2.17 -2.40 6.15
CA LYS A 45 1.00 -3.25 6.39
C LYS A 45 1.07 -3.98 7.75
N ASN A 46 2.24 -4.48 8.14
CA ASN A 46 2.41 -5.12 9.45
C ASN A 46 2.29 -4.09 10.59
N GLN A 47 2.85 -2.89 10.41
CA GLN A 47 2.71 -1.79 11.38
C GLN A 47 1.25 -1.35 11.54
N VAL A 48 0.53 -1.13 10.43
CA VAL A 48 -0.90 -0.79 10.44
C VAL A 48 -1.72 -1.86 11.15
N THR A 49 -1.38 -3.14 10.99
CA THR A 49 -2.07 -4.23 11.70
C THR A 49 -1.82 -4.16 13.22
N ASN A 50 -0.58 -3.92 13.64
CA ASN A 50 -0.22 -3.85 15.06
C ASN A 50 -0.79 -2.59 15.74
N ASP A 51 -0.72 -1.45 15.05
CA ASP A 51 -1.28 -0.17 15.51
C ASP A 51 -2.81 -0.27 15.61
N TRP A 52 -3.45 -1.01 14.70
CA TRP A 52 -4.87 -1.29 14.76
C TRP A 52 -5.28 -2.05 16.03
N ASP A 53 -4.52 -3.08 16.39
CA ASP A 53 -4.77 -3.82 17.64
C ASP A 53 -4.64 -2.91 18.87
N GLN A 54 -3.74 -1.92 18.83
CA GLN A 54 -3.61 -0.92 19.90
C GLN A 54 -4.77 0.07 19.93
N VAL A 55 -5.22 0.52 18.76
CA VAL A 55 -6.40 1.40 18.63
C VAL A 55 -7.66 0.71 19.15
N GLN A 56 -7.87 -0.57 18.82
CA GLN A 56 -8.97 -1.39 19.34
C GLN A 56 -8.95 -1.48 20.88
N ARG A 57 -7.77 -1.76 21.47
CA ARG A 57 -7.60 -1.81 22.93
C ARG A 57 -7.91 -0.47 23.59
N ASN A 58 -7.48 0.64 22.98
CA ASN A 58 -7.70 1.98 23.53
C ASN A 58 -9.17 2.42 23.37
N LEU A 59 -9.86 2.01 22.31
CA LEU A 59 -11.28 2.31 22.09
C LEU A 59 -12.20 1.56 23.05
N ALA A 60 -11.85 0.32 23.42
CA ALA A 60 -12.60 -0.43 24.44
C ALA A 60 -12.63 0.28 25.81
N VAL A 61 -11.66 1.17 26.07
CA VAL A 61 -11.61 2.00 27.29
C VAL A 61 -12.51 3.25 27.18
N VAL A 62 -12.85 3.67 25.97
CA VAL A 62 -13.58 4.93 25.66
C VAL A 62 -15.05 4.66 25.29
N GLU A 63 -15.45 3.39 25.17
CA GLU A 63 -16.70 2.92 24.55
C GLU A 63 -18.01 3.32 25.26
N GLU A 64 -17.95 3.96 26.43
CA GLU A 64 -19.14 4.32 27.19
C GLU A 64 -20.00 5.43 26.52
N ASN A 65 -19.49 6.21 25.56
CA ASN A 65 -20.20 7.42 25.09
C ASN A 65 -20.27 7.69 23.56
N VAL A 66 -19.69 6.89 22.66
CA VAL A 66 -19.67 7.24 21.21
C VAL A 66 -19.86 6.01 20.28
N PRO A 67 -21.10 5.58 20.00
CA PRO A 67 -21.39 4.41 19.14
C PRO A 67 -20.91 4.58 17.68
N LEU A 68 -20.79 5.82 17.19
CA LEU A 68 -20.27 6.11 15.84
C LEU A 68 -18.79 5.72 15.70
N ALA A 69 -18.01 5.83 16.78
CA ALA A 69 -16.59 5.49 16.78
C ALA A 69 -16.37 3.97 16.69
N THR A 70 -17.24 3.17 17.34
CA THR A 70 -17.21 1.71 17.26
C THR A 70 -17.55 1.21 15.86
N GLU A 71 -18.59 1.76 15.21
CA GLU A 71 -18.97 1.36 13.84
C GLU A 71 -17.89 1.72 12.81
N PHE A 72 -17.37 2.95 12.86
CA PHE A 72 -16.25 3.38 12.01
C PHE A 72 -15.03 2.47 12.19
N SER A 73 -14.74 2.09 13.43
CA SER A 73 -13.60 1.23 13.74
C SER A 73 -13.78 -0.18 13.17
N LYS A 74 -14.95 -0.78 13.37
CA LYS A 74 -15.28 -2.09 12.81
C LYS A 74 -15.20 -2.10 11.27
N ASP A 75 -15.71 -1.04 10.64
CA ASP A 75 -15.62 -0.86 9.19
C ASP A 75 -14.16 -0.79 8.73
N LEU A 76 -13.33 0.00 9.42
CA LEU A 76 -11.92 0.14 9.09
C LEU A 76 -11.14 -1.17 9.27
N GLN A 77 -11.43 -1.95 10.31
CA GLN A 77 -10.84 -3.28 10.51
C GLN A 77 -11.14 -4.22 9.35
N GLN A 78 -12.40 -4.22 8.89
CA GLN A 78 -12.82 -5.06 7.77
C GLN A 78 -12.07 -4.64 6.50
N GLU A 79 -11.94 -3.34 6.22
CA GLU A 79 -11.17 -2.86 5.08
C GLU A 79 -9.68 -3.22 5.15
N ILE A 80 -9.03 -3.08 6.32
CA ILE A 80 -7.62 -3.48 6.50
C ILE A 80 -7.46 -4.99 6.24
N THR A 81 -8.42 -5.80 6.71
CA THR A 81 -8.41 -7.25 6.53
C THR A 81 -8.62 -7.64 5.07
N ASP A 82 -9.65 -7.10 4.43
CA ASP A 82 -9.97 -7.33 3.02
C ASP A 82 -8.80 -6.88 2.13
N PHE A 83 -8.21 -5.72 2.46
CA PHE A 83 -7.03 -5.21 1.80
C PHE A 83 -5.84 -6.16 1.95
N LYS A 84 -5.51 -6.61 3.17
CA LYS A 84 -4.43 -7.58 3.41
C LYS A 84 -4.63 -8.84 2.55
N PHE A 85 -5.85 -9.39 2.54
CA PHE A 85 -6.18 -10.59 1.78
C PHE A 85 -6.06 -10.39 0.26
N GLN A 86 -6.52 -9.25 -0.26
CA GLN A 86 -6.52 -8.99 -1.70
C GLN A 86 -5.19 -8.44 -2.23
N ALA A 87 -4.47 -7.67 -1.42
CA ALA A 87 -3.26 -6.98 -1.83
C ALA A 87 -2.03 -7.88 -1.75
N GLU A 88 -1.91 -8.78 -0.77
CA GLU A 88 -0.78 -9.71 -0.69
C GLU A 88 -0.52 -10.50 -1.98
N PRO A 89 -1.51 -11.21 -2.57
CA PRO A 89 -1.28 -11.96 -3.80
C PRO A 89 -0.95 -11.04 -4.98
N ARG A 90 -1.58 -9.86 -5.06
CA ARG A 90 -1.34 -8.89 -6.12
C ARG A 90 0.05 -8.25 -6.02
N ILE A 91 0.50 -7.91 -4.82
CA ILE A 91 1.85 -7.39 -4.56
C ILE A 91 2.89 -8.45 -4.91
N ALA A 92 2.64 -9.72 -4.59
CA ALA A 92 3.52 -10.82 -4.97
C ALA A 92 3.62 -10.95 -6.51
N GLN A 93 2.49 -10.91 -7.21
CA GLN A 93 2.43 -10.93 -8.68
C GLN A 93 3.16 -9.72 -9.30
N ILE A 94 2.97 -8.51 -8.75
CA ILE A 94 3.66 -7.30 -9.23
C ILE A 94 5.17 -7.46 -9.02
N LYS A 95 5.63 -7.96 -7.87
CA LYS A 95 7.05 -8.20 -7.60
C LYS A 95 7.65 -9.19 -8.61
N GLU A 96 6.95 -10.28 -8.89
CA GLU A 96 7.37 -11.28 -9.88
C GLU A 96 7.43 -10.68 -11.30
N GLN A 97 6.43 -9.90 -11.69
CA GLN A 97 6.41 -9.23 -12.99
C GLN A 97 7.55 -8.21 -13.12
N ILE A 98 7.83 -7.41 -12.08
CA ILE A 98 8.95 -6.47 -12.10
C ILE A 98 10.29 -7.22 -12.18
N ALA A 99 10.44 -8.35 -11.48
CA ALA A 99 11.63 -9.19 -11.55
C ALA A 99 11.83 -9.76 -12.97
N LYS A 100 10.76 -10.27 -13.59
CA LYS A 100 10.78 -10.76 -14.97
C LYS A 100 11.15 -9.67 -15.97
N ILE A 101 10.52 -8.49 -15.87
CA ILE A 101 10.83 -7.32 -16.69
C ILE A 101 12.30 -6.91 -16.51
N THR A 102 12.85 -7.01 -15.30
CA THR A 102 14.25 -6.68 -15.02
C THR A 102 15.22 -7.70 -15.60
N ALA A 103 14.87 -8.98 -15.61
CA ALA A 103 15.70 -10.04 -16.19
C ALA A 103 15.68 -10.05 -17.73
N GLU A 104 14.55 -9.68 -18.34
CA GLU A 104 14.35 -9.72 -19.80
C GLU A 104 14.80 -8.43 -20.50
N LEU A 105 14.97 -7.32 -19.78
CA LEU A 105 15.43 -6.07 -20.37
C LEU A 105 16.96 -5.92 -20.24
N PRO A 106 17.72 -5.86 -21.34
CA PRO A 106 19.13 -5.51 -21.28
C PRO A 106 19.29 -4.09 -20.69
N ASP A 107 20.41 -3.85 -19.99
CA ASP A 107 20.84 -2.55 -19.46
C ASP A 107 20.99 -1.53 -20.60
N THR A 108 19.86 -1.02 -21.09
CA THR A 108 19.82 0.06 -22.07
C THR A 108 20.06 1.34 -21.31
N GLN A 109 21.34 1.64 -21.09
CA GLN A 109 21.83 2.96 -20.77
C GLN A 109 21.41 3.91 -21.89
N THR A 110 20.19 4.44 -21.80
CA THR A 110 19.77 5.50 -22.69
C THR A 110 20.32 6.79 -22.11
N ASN A 111 21.56 7.05 -22.50
CA ASN A 111 22.25 8.32 -22.43
C ASN A 111 21.27 9.43 -22.85
N LYS A 112 20.85 10.27 -21.90
CA LYS A 112 20.30 11.59 -22.17
C LYS A 112 21.11 12.61 -21.39
N GLN A 113 22.34 12.85 -21.86
CA GLN A 113 22.84 14.22 -21.88
C GLN A 113 21.96 15.01 -22.85
N LYS A 114 21.13 15.91 -22.31
CA LYS A 114 20.95 17.29 -22.80
C LYS A 114 20.10 18.07 -21.82
#